data_AF-A0A959KVY8-F1
#
_entry.id   AF-A0A959KVY8-F1
#
_cell.length_a   1.000
_cell.length_b   1.000
_cell.length_c   1.000
_cell.angle_alpha   90.00
_cell.angle_beta   90.00
_cell.angle_gamma   90.00
#
_symmetry.space_group_name_H-M   'P 1'
#
loop_
_entity.id
_entity.type
_entity.pdbx_description
1 polymer ?
#
loop_
_entity_poly.entity_id
_entity_poly.type
_entity_poly.pdbx_seq_one_letter_code
_entity_poly.pdbx_strand_id
1 'polypeptide(L)'
;MYLTSELKRKLLQFLGLILVSIVVTYYLPAPVISLFFLALLVVYFRSDAEPFWLAYFLVISDGFFGFFEGPVALVGILPGLPAIEAPQLYIMIALYKAIRKKTDFQVFFHVILKVMLVYLLFLVVQGYVLGISLSLNIQFRLVKIILPLALFYIVPRLFDREEHYMTFLKYLFPVAAVAFLAQLFSIVMGESPTKFFGVAGEDEGIFHIDEQSVYRGFYNAKIVLFTYFGALFALAVKSKHFKPALLYGVVAVDFLSVFLSATRGWMIGITLTLLLFILYVARIQIAQTARVMIILVILGGILYSFPIVRLQVNNSVERMMTLEALAEGDVTAGGTLKRLDERSPKVIGKWKRSVLTGWGFSDEFF
;
A
#
# COMPACT_ATOMS: atom_id res chain seq x y z
N MET A 1 21.55 -0.52 14.59
CA MET A 1 20.82 -1.78 14.77
C MET A 1 21.82 -2.81 15.27
N TYR A 2 21.65 -3.47 16.43
CA TYR A 2 22.32 -4.77 16.59
C TYR A 2 21.42 -5.74 15.85
N LEU A 3 21.59 -5.77 14.52
CA LEU A 3 21.03 -6.84 13.71
C LEU A 3 21.70 -8.10 14.23
N THR A 4 20.95 -8.94 14.93
CA THR A 4 21.40 -10.30 15.18
C THR A 4 21.76 -10.91 13.83
N SER A 5 22.82 -11.72 13.78
CA SER A 5 23.26 -12.37 12.54
C SER A 5 22.10 -13.07 11.82
N GLU A 6 21.18 -13.64 12.59
CA GLU A 6 19.96 -14.27 12.11
C GLU A 6 18.99 -13.30 11.41
N LEU A 7 18.76 -12.11 11.97
CA LEU A 7 17.85 -11.14 11.36
C LEU A 7 18.42 -10.57 10.05
N LYS A 8 19.76 -10.36 9.96
CA LYS A 8 20.40 -9.99 8.69
C LYS A 8 20.15 -11.05 7.63
N ARG A 9 20.37 -12.32 8.00
CA ARG A 9 20.18 -13.45 7.10
C ARG A 9 18.74 -13.52 6.60
N LYS A 10 17.74 -13.40 7.50
CA LYS A 10 16.33 -13.41 7.13
C LYS A 10 15.95 -12.25 6.20
N LEU A 11 16.46 -11.05 6.46
CA LEU A 11 16.23 -9.90 5.58
C LEU A 11 16.88 -10.06 4.20
N LEU A 12 18.09 -10.60 4.15
CA LEU A 12 18.76 -10.92 2.88
C LEU A 12 18.01 -12.00 2.10
N GLN A 13 17.49 -13.02 2.77
CA GLN A 13 16.63 -14.04 2.14
C GLN A 13 15.35 -13.44 1.60
N PHE A 14 14.72 -12.52 2.35
CA PHE A 14 13.52 -11.80 1.92
C PHE A 14 13.77 -10.97 0.66
N LEU A 15 14.80 -10.10 0.69
CA LEU A 15 15.15 -9.25 -0.45
C LEU A 15 15.62 -10.09 -1.65
N GLY A 16 16.42 -11.13 -1.40
CA GLY A 16 16.85 -12.07 -2.44
C GLY A 16 15.67 -12.76 -3.11
N LEU A 17 14.66 -13.21 -2.35
CA LEU A 17 13.45 -13.80 -2.91
C LEU A 17 12.66 -12.81 -3.76
N ILE A 18 12.57 -11.54 -3.35
CA ILE A 18 11.94 -10.48 -4.16
C ILE A 18 12.69 -10.31 -5.49
N LEU A 19 14.02 -10.20 -5.46
CA LEU A 19 14.83 -10.07 -6.67
C LEU A 19 14.67 -11.27 -7.61
N VAL A 20 14.70 -12.49 -7.08
CA VAL A 20 14.41 -13.71 -7.87
C VAL A 20 13.01 -13.63 -8.49
N SER A 21 12.03 -13.13 -7.76
CA SER A 21 10.65 -13.01 -8.23
C SER A 21 10.51 -11.97 -9.33
N ILE A 22 11.29 -10.88 -9.29
CA ILE A 22 11.38 -9.91 -10.40
C ILE A 22 11.91 -10.61 -11.64
N VAL A 23 13.04 -11.32 -11.51
CA VAL A 23 13.65 -12.05 -12.64
C VAL A 23 12.66 -13.05 -13.24
N VAL A 24 12.01 -13.86 -12.41
CA VAL A 24 11.03 -14.85 -12.87
C VAL A 24 9.86 -14.17 -13.56
N THR A 25 9.28 -13.13 -12.96
CA THR A 25 8.03 -12.52 -13.45
C THR A 25 8.22 -11.81 -14.79
N TYR A 26 9.37 -11.18 -15.01
CA TYR A 26 9.58 -10.31 -16.17
C TYR A 26 10.43 -10.92 -17.28
N TYR A 27 11.22 -11.96 -17.00
CA TYR A 27 12.16 -12.53 -17.98
C TYR A 27 11.92 -14.01 -18.31
N LEU A 28 10.98 -14.69 -17.64
CA LEU A 28 10.68 -16.11 -17.90
C LEU A 28 9.29 -16.30 -18.53
N PRO A 29 9.06 -17.40 -19.27
CA PRO A 29 7.77 -17.65 -19.89
C PRO A 29 6.69 -18.01 -18.86
N ALA A 30 5.42 -17.74 -19.20
CA ALA A 30 4.25 -17.90 -18.32
C ALA A 30 4.14 -19.25 -17.56
N PRO A 31 4.47 -20.42 -18.16
CA PRO A 31 4.45 -21.69 -17.44
C PRO A 31 5.46 -21.74 -16.29
N VAL A 32 6.63 -21.14 -16.47
CA VAL A 32 7.69 -21.08 -15.45
C VAL A 32 7.31 -20.12 -14.33
N ILE A 33 6.71 -18.98 -14.67
CA ILE A 33 6.13 -18.03 -13.71
C ILE A 33 5.10 -18.74 -12.82
N SER A 34 4.15 -19.43 -13.45
CA SER A 34 3.08 -20.15 -12.73
C SER A 34 3.66 -21.23 -11.81
N LEU A 35 4.61 -22.03 -12.30
CA LEU A 35 5.26 -23.08 -11.51
C LEU A 35 6.03 -22.50 -10.31
N PHE A 36 6.75 -21.39 -10.50
CA PHE A 36 7.49 -20.73 -9.44
C PHE A 36 6.56 -20.24 -8.32
N PHE A 37 5.48 -19.51 -8.66
CA PHE A 37 4.55 -19.02 -7.65
C PHE A 37 3.76 -20.16 -6.98
N LEU A 38 3.41 -21.22 -7.72
CA LEU A 38 2.82 -22.43 -7.12
C LEU A 38 3.78 -23.09 -6.13
N ALA A 39 5.06 -23.22 -6.47
CA ALA A 39 6.06 -23.75 -5.56
C ALA A 39 6.19 -22.89 -4.30
N LEU A 40 6.20 -21.56 -4.42
CA LEU A 40 6.21 -20.66 -3.27
C LEU A 40 4.95 -20.81 -2.40
N LEU A 41 3.78 -20.98 -2.99
CA LEU A 41 2.53 -21.22 -2.25
C LEU A 41 2.54 -22.56 -1.51
N VAL A 42 3.15 -23.60 -2.08
CA VAL A 42 3.36 -24.90 -1.42
C VAL A 42 4.34 -24.76 -0.25
N VAL A 43 5.43 -24.00 -0.44
CA VAL A 43 6.38 -23.70 0.65
C VAL A 43 5.68 -22.91 1.76
N TYR A 44 4.89 -21.89 1.41
CA TYR A 44 4.10 -21.11 2.36
C TYR A 44 3.14 -21.99 3.17
N PHE A 45 2.42 -22.90 2.49
CA PHE A 45 1.47 -23.79 3.14
C PHE A 45 2.11 -24.62 4.27
N ARG A 46 3.37 -25.02 4.09
CA ARG A 46 4.16 -25.80 5.07
C ARG A 46 4.96 -24.96 6.06
N SER A 47 5.03 -23.65 5.88
CA SER A 47 5.88 -22.76 6.67
C SER A 47 5.08 -22.08 7.79
N ASP A 48 5.67 -21.94 8.99
CA ASP A 48 5.07 -21.19 10.10
C ASP A 48 5.50 -19.71 10.15
N ALA A 49 6.30 -19.26 9.18
CA ALA A 49 6.86 -17.91 9.15
C ALA A 49 5.86 -16.86 8.63
N GLU A 50 4.69 -16.74 9.26
CA GLU A 50 3.57 -15.90 8.79
C GLU A 50 3.97 -14.43 8.51
N PRO A 51 4.78 -13.75 9.36
CA PRO A 51 5.23 -12.39 9.09
C PRO A 51 6.05 -12.24 7.81
N PHE A 52 6.86 -13.25 7.48
CA PHE A 52 7.69 -13.25 6.27
C PHE A 52 6.81 -13.34 5.02
N TRP A 53 5.87 -14.29 5.00
CA TRP A 53 5.04 -14.53 3.83
C TRP A 53 4.03 -13.42 3.60
N LEU A 54 3.44 -12.86 4.67
CA LEU A 54 2.57 -11.69 4.51
C LEU A 54 3.34 -10.49 3.96
N ALA A 55 4.55 -10.22 4.46
CA ALA A 55 5.39 -9.15 3.93
C ALA A 55 5.73 -9.40 2.46
N TYR A 56 6.11 -10.62 2.11
CA TYR A 56 6.49 -10.98 0.76
C TYR A 56 5.34 -10.82 -0.23
N PHE A 57 4.17 -11.41 0.02
CA PHE A 57 3.03 -11.29 -0.88
C PHE A 57 2.43 -9.88 -0.89
N LEU A 58 2.60 -9.09 0.19
CA LEU A 58 2.25 -7.68 0.18
C LEU A 58 3.18 -6.89 -0.76
N VAL A 59 4.49 -7.16 -0.77
CA VAL A 59 5.43 -6.58 -1.74
C VAL A 59 5.05 -6.96 -3.17
N ILE A 60 4.75 -8.24 -3.43
CA ILE A 60 4.31 -8.66 -4.78
C ILE A 60 2.99 -7.96 -5.19
N SER A 61 2.09 -7.67 -4.24
CA SER A 61 0.80 -7.02 -4.53
C SER A 61 0.86 -5.49 -4.62
N ASP A 62 1.84 -4.87 -3.99
CA ASP A 62 1.93 -3.41 -3.85
C ASP A 62 3.09 -2.78 -4.64
N GLY A 63 4.04 -3.61 -5.07
CA GLY A 63 5.18 -3.21 -5.88
C GLY A 63 6.53 -3.44 -5.20
N PHE A 64 7.62 -3.30 -5.96
CA PHE A 64 8.97 -3.14 -5.41
C PHE A 64 9.84 -2.38 -6.40
N PHE A 65 10.29 -1.17 -6.04
CA PHE A 65 11.13 -0.34 -6.92
C PHE A 65 10.53 -0.17 -8.34
N GLY A 66 9.22 0.07 -8.43
CA GLY A 66 8.48 0.16 -9.69
C GLY A 66 8.12 -1.17 -10.36
N PHE A 67 8.71 -2.29 -9.93
CA PHE A 67 8.29 -3.62 -10.36
C PHE A 67 7.01 -4.05 -9.65
N PHE A 68 6.34 -5.05 -10.22
CA PHE A 68 5.04 -5.61 -9.82
C PHE A 68 3.85 -4.64 -9.91
N GLU A 69 3.93 -3.62 -10.75
CA GLU A 69 2.79 -2.75 -11.05
C GLU A 69 1.83 -3.44 -12.02
N GLY A 70 0.54 -3.50 -11.65
CA GLY A 70 -0.50 -4.11 -12.47
C GLY A 70 -0.67 -5.64 -12.26
N PRO A 71 -1.41 -6.32 -13.15
CA PRO A 71 -1.71 -7.76 -13.02
C PRO A 71 -0.48 -8.60 -13.39
N VAL A 72 0.44 -8.72 -12.44
CA VAL A 72 1.68 -9.49 -12.53
C VAL A 72 1.63 -10.71 -11.59
N ALA A 73 2.66 -11.57 -11.63
CA ALA A 73 2.72 -12.78 -10.80
C ALA A 73 1.49 -13.69 -10.97
N LEU A 74 1.09 -13.89 -12.22
CA LEU A 74 -0.10 -14.62 -12.61
C LEU A 74 0.14 -16.13 -12.60
N VAL A 75 -0.81 -16.87 -12.02
CA VAL A 75 -0.85 -18.32 -12.03
C VAL A 75 -1.98 -18.76 -12.96
N GLY A 76 -1.61 -19.29 -14.12
CA GLY A 76 -2.54 -19.88 -15.09
C GLY A 76 -2.82 -21.34 -14.76
N ILE A 77 -3.82 -21.62 -13.92
CA ILE A 77 -4.12 -22.99 -13.46
C ILE A 77 -4.90 -23.79 -14.51
N LEU A 78 -5.79 -23.14 -15.27
CA LEU A 78 -6.68 -23.80 -16.22
C LEU A 78 -6.74 -23.06 -17.56
N PRO A 79 -6.61 -23.76 -18.70
CA PRO A 79 -6.83 -23.17 -20.02
C PRO A 79 -8.24 -22.57 -20.12
N GLY A 80 -8.34 -21.30 -20.53
CA GLY A 80 -9.63 -20.60 -20.73
C GLY A 80 -10.19 -19.87 -19.50
N LEU A 81 -9.57 -19.98 -18.31
CA LEU A 81 -9.91 -19.16 -17.16
C LEU A 81 -9.00 -17.93 -17.03
N PRO A 82 -9.49 -16.80 -16.49
CA PRO A 82 -8.65 -15.67 -16.12
C PRO A 82 -7.55 -16.13 -15.15
N ALA A 83 -6.33 -15.67 -15.38
CA ALA A 83 -5.22 -16.00 -14.50
C ALA A 83 -5.43 -15.34 -13.12
N ILE A 84 -5.03 -16.06 -12.07
CA ILE A 84 -5.18 -15.62 -10.68
C ILE A 84 -3.83 -15.10 -10.20
N GLU A 85 -3.81 -13.95 -9.54
CA GLU A 85 -2.59 -13.39 -8.98
C GLU A 85 -2.14 -14.22 -7.77
N ALA A 86 -0.84 -14.50 -7.67
CA ALA A 86 -0.29 -15.28 -6.56
C ALA A 86 -0.68 -14.74 -5.16
N PRO A 87 -0.72 -13.41 -4.90
CA PRO A 87 -1.26 -12.87 -3.65
C PRO A 87 -2.70 -13.30 -3.30
N GLN A 88 -3.57 -13.52 -4.29
CA GLN A 88 -4.94 -13.98 -4.06
C GLN A 88 -4.96 -15.44 -3.59
N LEU A 89 -4.19 -16.30 -4.27
CA LEU A 89 -3.99 -17.68 -3.83
C LEU A 89 -3.39 -17.74 -2.42
N TYR A 90 -2.42 -16.87 -2.12
CA TYR A 90 -1.84 -16.72 -0.79
C TYR A 90 -2.91 -16.42 0.26
N ILE A 91 -3.79 -15.44 0.03
CA ILE A 91 -4.86 -15.10 0.98
C ILE A 91 -5.79 -16.29 1.21
N MET A 92 -6.14 -17.05 0.18
CA MET A 92 -6.98 -18.25 0.32
C MET A 92 -6.30 -19.33 1.18
N ILE A 93 -5.01 -19.59 0.94
CA ILE A 93 -4.24 -20.54 1.76
C ILE A 93 -4.11 -20.04 3.20
N ALA A 94 -3.84 -18.75 3.38
CA ALA A 94 -3.72 -18.12 4.69
C ALA A 94 -5.05 -18.17 5.48
N LEU A 95 -6.18 -17.98 4.81
CA LEU A 95 -7.52 -18.16 5.39
C LEU A 95 -7.72 -19.60 5.87
N TYR A 96 -7.37 -20.59 5.04
CA TYR A 96 -7.44 -21.98 5.43
C TYR A 96 -6.56 -22.29 6.65
N LYS A 97 -5.31 -21.82 6.67
CA LYS A 97 -4.40 -21.96 7.83
C LYS A 97 -4.99 -21.28 9.07
N ALA A 98 -5.54 -20.08 8.93
CA ALA A 98 -6.15 -19.34 10.03
C ALA A 98 -7.35 -20.09 10.63
N ILE A 99 -8.24 -20.65 9.80
CA ILE A 99 -9.39 -21.45 10.25
C ILE A 99 -8.91 -22.70 11.01
N ARG A 100 -7.85 -23.37 10.54
CA ARG A 100 -7.33 -24.59 11.17
C ARG A 100 -6.49 -24.38 12.41
N LYS A 101 -5.85 -23.22 12.55
CA LYS A 101 -5.05 -22.89 13.73
C LYS A 101 -5.95 -22.88 14.96
N LYS A 102 -5.70 -23.70 15.96
CA LYS A 102 -6.41 -23.59 17.25
C LYS A 102 -5.87 -22.36 17.97
N THR A 103 -6.76 -21.48 18.41
CA THR A 103 -6.39 -20.23 19.10
C THR A 103 -7.14 -20.18 20.42
N ASP A 104 -6.40 -19.99 21.51
CA ASP A 104 -6.99 -19.92 22.86
C ASP A 104 -7.59 -18.54 23.18
N PHE A 105 -7.36 -17.55 22.31
CA PHE A 105 -7.87 -16.20 22.46
C PHE A 105 -8.92 -15.88 21.40
N GLN A 106 -9.88 -15.02 21.78
CA GLN A 106 -10.83 -14.44 20.84
C GLN A 106 -10.29 -13.11 20.31
N VAL A 107 -10.47 -12.88 19.01
CA VAL A 107 -10.13 -11.58 18.39
C VAL A 107 -11.01 -10.50 19.02
N PHE A 108 -10.40 -9.41 19.48
CA PHE A 108 -11.09 -8.31 20.19
C PHE A 108 -12.34 -7.82 19.45
N PHE A 109 -12.24 -7.65 18.13
CA PHE A 109 -13.30 -7.12 17.27
C PHE A 109 -14.13 -8.20 16.58
N HIS A 110 -14.19 -9.44 17.12
CA HIS A 110 -14.88 -10.56 16.46
C HIS A 110 -16.39 -10.32 16.23
N VAL A 111 -17.06 -9.59 17.13
CA VAL A 111 -18.48 -9.22 16.95
C VAL A 111 -18.63 -8.31 15.73
N ILE A 112 -17.77 -7.30 15.63
CA ILE A 112 -17.74 -6.36 14.50
C ILE A 112 -17.42 -7.12 13.21
N LEU A 113 -16.48 -8.09 13.23
CA LEU A 113 -16.20 -8.93 12.06
C LEU A 113 -17.41 -9.73 11.60
N LYS A 114 -18.19 -10.29 12.53
CA LYS A 114 -19.43 -11.01 12.19
C LYS A 114 -20.43 -10.07 11.53
N VAL A 115 -20.62 -8.87 12.07
CA VAL A 115 -21.51 -7.85 11.49
C VAL A 115 -21.03 -7.45 10.10
N MET A 116 -19.73 -7.18 9.94
CA MET A 116 -19.14 -6.84 8.63
C MET A 116 -19.30 -7.98 7.63
N LEU A 117 -19.13 -9.25 8.04
CA LEU A 117 -19.32 -10.41 7.18
C LEU A 117 -20.78 -10.55 6.75
N VAL A 118 -21.73 -10.43 7.68
CA VAL A 118 -23.17 -10.47 7.36
C VAL A 118 -23.53 -9.34 6.40
N TYR A 119 -23.04 -8.13 6.66
CA TYR A 119 -23.27 -6.98 5.79
C TYR A 119 -22.65 -7.18 4.40
N LEU A 120 -21.45 -7.73 4.32
CA LEU A 120 -20.81 -8.06 3.05
C LEU A 120 -21.60 -9.10 2.24
N LEU A 121 -22.08 -10.17 2.90
CA LEU A 121 -22.93 -11.17 2.26
C LEU A 121 -24.24 -10.56 1.76
N PHE A 122 -24.85 -9.70 2.58
CA PHE A 122 -26.04 -8.95 2.20
C PHE A 122 -25.80 -8.10 0.94
N LEU A 123 -24.69 -7.33 0.88
CA LEU A 123 -24.33 -6.52 -0.28
C LEU A 123 -24.11 -7.36 -1.55
N VAL A 124 -23.47 -8.53 -1.42
CA VAL A 124 -23.26 -9.45 -2.54
C VAL A 124 -24.59 -9.99 -3.06
N VAL A 125 -25.45 -10.51 -2.16
CA VAL A 125 -26.77 -11.05 -2.54
C VAL A 125 -27.62 -9.97 -3.19
N GLN A 126 -27.68 -8.78 -2.58
CA GLN A 126 -28.39 -7.66 -3.13
C GLN A 126 -27.86 -7.29 -4.51
N GLY A 127 -26.54 -7.35 -4.72
CA GLY A 127 -26.00 -7.00 -6.02
C GLY A 127 -26.46 -7.90 -7.15
N TYR A 128 -26.59 -9.20 -6.89
CA TYR A 128 -27.22 -10.11 -7.84
C TYR A 128 -28.71 -9.79 -8.07
N VAL A 129 -29.44 -9.37 -7.04
CA VAL A 129 -30.84 -8.93 -7.18
C VAL A 129 -30.94 -7.67 -8.04
N LEU A 130 -29.96 -6.77 -7.96
CA LEU A 130 -29.87 -5.55 -8.76
C LEU A 130 -29.29 -5.77 -10.17
N GLY A 131 -28.92 -7.02 -10.50
CA GLY A 131 -28.59 -7.40 -11.87
C GLY A 131 -27.11 -7.63 -12.16
N ILE A 132 -26.20 -7.70 -11.16
CA ILE A 132 -24.78 -8.04 -11.40
C ILE A 132 -24.68 -9.19 -12.40
N SER A 133 -24.06 -8.92 -13.53
CA SER A 133 -23.86 -9.94 -14.56
C SER A 133 -23.09 -11.16 -14.04
N LEU A 134 -23.59 -12.34 -14.39
CA LEU A 134 -22.97 -13.65 -14.10
C LEU A 134 -21.73 -13.93 -14.96
N SER A 135 -21.29 -12.96 -15.78
CA SER A 135 -20.07 -13.11 -16.57
C SER A 135 -18.86 -13.34 -15.66
N LEU A 136 -18.00 -14.29 -16.04
CA LEU A 136 -16.84 -14.68 -15.23
C LEU A 136 -15.96 -13.47 -14.87
N ASN A 137 -15.74 -12.54 -15.80
CA ASN A 137 -14.89 -11.37 -15.55
C ASN A 137 -15.38 -10.49 -14.38
N ILE A 138 -16.70 -10.29 -14.27
CA ILE A 138 -17.30 -9.51 -13.18
C ILE A 138 -17.18 -10.29 -11.87
N GLN A 139 -17.41 -11.60 -11.91
CA GLN A 139 -17.26 -12.47 -10.74
C GLN A 139 -15.82 -12.51 -10.20
N PHE A 140 -14.82 -12.60 -11.09
CA PHE A 140 -13.42 -12.49 -10.70
C PHE A 140 -13.12 -11.13 -10.08
N ARG A 141 -13.61 -10.02 -10.67
CA ARG A 141 -13.41 -8.67 -10.09
C ARG A 141 -14.03 -8.55 -8.70
N LEU A 142 -15.22 -9.11 -8.50
CA LEU A 142 -15.90 -9.16 -7.19
C LEU A 142 -15.06 -9.92 -6.15
N VAL A 143 -14.54 -11.10 -6.52
CA VAL A 143 -13.63 -11.88 -5.66
C VAL A 143 -12.37 -11.09 -5.33
N LYS A 144 -11.76 -10.40 -6.31
CA LYS A 144 -10.57 -9.55 -6.08
C LYS A 144 -10.81 -8.44 -5.05
N ILE A 145 -12.02 -7.90 -4.97
CA ILE A 145 -12.40 -6.85 -4.00
C ILE A 145 -12.63 -7.46 -2.62
N ILE A 146 -13.32 -8.61 -2.55
CA ILE A 146 -13.75 -9.23 -1.30
C ILE A 146 -12.60 -9.94 -0.59
N LEU A 147 -11.77 -10.66 -1.35
CA LEU A 147 -10.77 -11.56 -0.79
C LEU A 147 -9.77 -10.86 0.14
N PRO A 148 -9.24 -9.66 -0.16
CA PRO A 148 -8.39 -8.91 0.77
C PRO A 148 -9.03 -8.61 2.12
N LEU A 149 -10.37 -8.51 2.22
CA LEU A 149 -11.06 -8.29 3.48
C LEU A 149 -10.90 -9.48 4.45
N ALA A 150 -10.60 -10.68 3.94
CA ALA A 150 -10.27 -11.82 4.79
C ALA A 150 -9.04 -11.57 5.67
N LEU A 151 -8.15 -10.62 5.30
CA LEU A 151 -6.99 -10.26 6.11
C LEU A 151 -7.38 -9.76 7.51
N PHE A 152 -8.56 -9.14 7.69
CA PHE A 152 -9.07 -8.75 9.01
C PHE A 152 -9.27 -9.93 9.96
N TYR A 153 -9.52 -11.12 9.43
CA TYR A 153 -9.61 -12.36 10.19
C TYR A 153 -8.29 -13.12 10.25
N ILE A 154 -7.56 -13.18 9.13
CA ILE A 154 -6.30 -13.93 8.97
C ILE A 154 -5.21 -13.37 9.89
N VAL A 155 -4.95 -12.05 9.80
CA VAL A 155 -3.83 -11.41 10.49
C VAL A 155 -3.89 -11.62 12.01
N PRO A 156 -4.98 -11.28 12.74
CA PRO A 156 -4.99 -11.46 14.19
C PRO A 156 -4.95 -12.92 14.66
N ARG A 157 -5.31 -13.91 13.83
CA ARG A 157 -5.17 -15.34 14.18
C ARG A 157 -3.78 -15.87 13.92
N LEU A 158 -3.19 -15.51 12.78
CA LEU A 158 -1.86 -15.97 12.41
C LEU A 158 -0.78 -15.20 13.19
N PHE A 159 -1.00 -13.92 13.49
CA PHE A 159 -0.12 -13.07 14.28
C PHE A 159 -0.65 -12.99 15.72
N ASP A 160 -0.47 -14.07 16.46
CA ASP A 160 -0.92 -14.21 17.85
C ASP A 160 0.00 -13.54 18.89
N ARG A 161 1.15 -13.01 18.47
CA ARG A 161 2.14 -12.38 19.35
C ARG A 161 2.56 -11.03 18.79
N GLU A 162 2.87 -10.09 19.69
CA GLU A 162 3.45 -8.79 19.33
C GLU A 162 4.68 -8.95 18.44
N GLU A 163 5.53 -9.94 18.73
CA GLU A 163 6.74 -10.21 17.95
C GLU A 163 6.47 -10.48 16.47
N HIS A 164 5.32 -11.08 16.12
CA HIS A 164 4.95 -11.32 14.72
C HIS A 164 4.70 -10.00 13.98
N TYR A 165 3.97 -9.06 14.59
CA TYR A 165 3.77 -7.72 14.06
C TYR A 165 5.09 -6.95 13.94
N MET A 166 5.94 -7.02 14.96
CA MET A 166 7.24 -6.35 14.96
C MET A 166 8.17 -6.95 13.90
N THR A 167 8.11 -8.26 13.66
CA THR A 167 8.89 -8.94 12.63
C THR A 167 8.39 -8.61 11.23
N PHE A 168 7.07 -8.50 11.04
CA PHE A 168 6.47 -8.03 9.79
C PHE A 168 6.96 -6.61 9.43
N LEU A 169 6.94 -5.68 10.39
CA LEU A 169 7.45 -4.33 10.18
C LEU A 169 8.96 -4.29 9.84
N LYS A 170 9.77 -5.19 10.41
CA LYS A 170 11.21 -5.29 10.07
C LYS A 170 11.43 -5.63 8.59
N TYR A 171 10.56 -6.40 7.96
CA TYR A 171 10.64 -6.70 6.52
C TYR A 171 10.16 -5.52 5.68
N LEU A 172 9.15 -4.78 6.13
CA LEU A 172 8.58 -3.67 5.37
C LEU A 172 9.39 -2.37 5.44
N PHE A 173 10.07 -2.05 6.54
CA PHE A 173 10.82 -0.79 6.67
C PHE A 173 11.88 -0.58 5.56
N PRO A 174 12.66 -1.60 5.16
CA PRO A 174 13.55 -1.46 4.00
C PRO A 174 12.80 -1.24 2.69
N VAL A 175 11.62 -1.84 2.52
CA VAL A 175 10.80 -1.67 1.31
C VAL A 175 10.26 -0.24 1.21
N ALA A 176 9.85 0.36 2.32
CA ALA A 176 9.46 1.77 2.35
C ALA A 176 10.58 2.71 1.90
N ALA A 177 11.83 2.44 2.34
CA ALA A 177 12.99 3.18 1.83
C ALA A 177 13.22 2.96 0.33
N VAL A 178 13.03 1.74 -0.16
CA VAL A 178 13.12 1.44 -1.61
C VAL A 178 12.02 2.16 -2.39
N ALA A 179 10.80 2.25 -1.87
CA ALA A 179 9.69 2.98 -2.50
C ALA A 179 10.01 4.47 -2.66
N PHE A 180 10.52 5.08 -1.59
CA PHE A 180 11.00 6.46 -1.64
C PHE A 180 12.12 6.66 -2.67
N LEU A 181 13.09 5.75 -2.70
CA LEU A 181 14.18 5.79 -3.68
C LEU A 181 13.68 5.62 -5.12
N ALA A 182 12.69 4.75 -5.36
CA ALA A 182 12.07 4.58 -6.66
C ALA A 182 11.36 5.85 -7.13
N GLN A 183 10.72 6.55 -6.18
CA GLN A 183 10.06 7.82 -6.43
C GLN A 183 11.06 8.92 -6.77
N LEU A 184 12.14 9.03 -6.00
CA LEU A 184 13.23 9.96 -6.31
C LEU A 184 13.87 9.64 -7.66
N PHE A 185 14.12 8.36 -7.94
CA PHE A 185 14.63 7.91 -9.22
C PHE A 185 13.72 8.41 -10.36
N SER A 186 12.41 8.23 -10.23
CA SER A 186 11.46 8.64 -11.27
C SER A 186 11.42 10.16 -11.49
N ILE A 187 11.54 10.93 -10.40
CA ILE A 187 11.57 12.40 -10.47
C ILE A 187 12.88 12.88 -11.12
N VAL A 188 14.01 12.25 -10.79
CA VAL A 188 15.33 12.67 -11.27
C VAL A 188 15.56 12.24 -12.72
N MET A 189 15.17 11.01 -13.07
CA MET A 189 15.41 10.44 -14.39
C MET A 189 14.32 10.81 -15.40
N GLY A 190 13.14 11.25 -14.95
CA GLY A 190 11.99 11.50 -15.82
C GLY A 190 11.33 10.21 -16.32
N GLU A 191 11.70 9.05 -15.77
CA GLU A 191 11.13 7.75 -16.13
C GLU A 191 11.09 6.77 -14.95
N SER A 192 10.15 5.82 -15.00
CA SER A 192 10.00 4.78 -13.99
C SER A 192 11.20 3.81 -14.00
N PRO A 193 11.55 3.19 -12.86
CA PRO A 193 12.61 2.19 -12.84
C PRO A 193 12.37 1.02 -13.80
N THR A 194 11.12 0.55 -13.94
CA THR A 194 10.76 -0.54 -14.87
C THR A 194 11.02 -0.14 -16.32
N LYS A 195 10.75 1.11 -16.69
CA LYS A 195 11.12 1.63 -18.01
C LYS A 195 12.63 1.68 -18.20
N PHE A 196 13.38 2.22 -17.23
CA PHE A 196 14.85 2.30 -17.29
C PHE A 196 15.49 0.91 -17.48
N PHE A 197 14.92 -0.14 -16.87
CA PHE A 197 15.36 -1.52 -17.04
C PHE A 197 14.79 -2.24 -18.29
N GLY A 198 14.09 -1.53 -19.17
CA GLY A 198 13.56 -2.06 -20.43
C GLY A 198 12.38 -3.02 -20.29
N VAL A 199 11.65 -2.93 -19.18
CA VAL A 199 10.51 -3.82 -18.87
C VAL A 199 9.17 -3.18 -19.25
N ALA A 200 9.03 -1.87 -19.12
CA ALA A 200 7.82 -1.13 -19.51
C ALA A 200 7.82 -0.79 -21.01
N GLY A 201 6.64 -0.64 -21.61
CA GLY A 201 6.49 -0.27 -23.04
C GLY A 201 7.03 1.12 -23.40
N GLU A 202 7.12 1.42 -24.70
CA GLU A 202 7.77 2.64 -25.22
C GLU A 202 7.18 3.95 -24.68
N ASP A 203 5.89 3.99 -24.34
CA ASP A 203 5.21 5.17 -23.77
C ASP A 203 4.85 5.03 -22.28
N GLU A 204 4.99 3.83 -21.70
CA GLU A 204 4.64 3.58 -20.31
C GLU A 204 5.77 4.02 -19.37
N GLY A 205 5.44 4.84 -18.37
CA GLY A 205 6.38 5.24 -17.33
C GLY A 205 7.36 6.34 -17.73
N ILE A 206 7.06 7.17 -18.74
CA ILE A 206 7.71 8.49 -18.93
C ILE A 206 6.93 9.54 -18.14
N PHE A 207 7.65 10.43 -17.47
CA PHE A 207 7.09 11.53 -16.72
C PHE A 207 7.74 12.84 -17.14
N HIS A 208 6.92 13.80 -17.55
CA HIS A 208 7.34 15.18 -17.70
C HIS A 208 6.98 15.95 -16.42
N ILE A 209 7.96 16.66 -15.88
CA ILE A 209 7.79 17.60 -14.77
C ILE A 209 8.20 18.96 -15.31
N ASP A 210 7.23 19.84 -15.44
CA ASP A 210 7.41 21.24 -15.82
C ASP A 210 6.55 22.14 -14.90
N GLU A 211 6.43 23.42 -15.22
CA GLU A 211 5.65 24.37 -14.40
C GLU A 211 4.13 24.05 -14.41
N GLN A 212 3.64 23.30 -15.40
CA GLN A 212 2.23 22.93 -15.56
C GLN A 212 1.97 21.44 -15.29
N SER A 213 3.00 20.59 -15.39
CA SER A 213 2.92 19.14 -15.20
C SER A 213 3.64 18.71 -13.91
N VAL A 214 2.91 17.95 -13.08
CA VAL A 214 3.38 17.52 -11.76
C VAL A 214 3.49 16.00 -11.75
N TYR A 215 4.61 15.48 -11.23
CA TYR A 215 4.75 14.05 -11.01
C TYR A 215 3.75 13.59 -9.93
N ARG A 216 2.96 12.55 -10.24
CA ARG A 216 1.93 12.00 -9.35
C ARG A 216 2.12 10.52 -9.04
N GLY A 217 3.28 9.95 -9.36
CA GLY A 217 3.55 8.56 -9.04
C GLY A 217 3.70 8.37 -7.53
N PHE A 218 3.10 7.31 -7.02
CA PHE A 218 3.18 6.95 -5.61
C PHE A 218 3.43 5.45 -5.50
N TYR A 219 4.70 5.09 -5.39
CA TYR A 219 5.12 3.70 -5.28
C TYR A 219 4.73 3.13 -3.92
N ASN A 220 4.30 1.87 -3.89
CA ASN A 220 4.10 1.10 -2.67
C ASN A 220 3.17 1.76 -1.64
N ALA A 221 2.05 2.31 -2.10
CA ALA A 221 1.13 3.08 -1.27
C ALA A 221 0.63 2.31 -0.03
N LYS A 222 0.36 1.00 -0.14
CA LYS A 222 -0.10 0.20 1.00
C LYS A 222 1.03 -0.01 2.01
N ILE A 223 2.24 -0.33 1.54
CA ILE A 223 3.41 -0.55 2.40
C ILE A 223 3.78 0.73 3.12
N VAL A 224 3.86 1.87 2.43
CA VAL A 224 4.11 3.19 3.04
C VAL A 224 3.10 3.48 4.15
N LEU A 225 1.82 3.14 3.95
CA LEU A 225 0.80 3.31 4.98
C LEU A 225 1.05 2.38 6.19
N PHE A 226 1.36 1.11 5.95
CA PHE A 226 1.66 0.15 7.01
C PHE A 226 2.92 0.53 7.80
N THR A 227 3.99 0.97 7.13
CA THR A 227 5.23 1.36 7.78
C THR A 227 5.09 2.67 8.53
N TYR A 228 4.34 3.62 8.00
CA TYR A 228 4.07 4.89 8.66
C TYR A 228 3.34 4.67 9.98
N PHE A 229 2.16 4.02 9.94
CA PHE A 229 1.41 3.72 11.16
C PHE A 229 2.14 2.75 12.07
N GLY A 230 2.83 1.75 11.52
CA GLY A 230 3.63 0.80 12.28
C GLY A 230 4.79 1.47 13.04
N ALA A 231 5.45 2.44 12.42
CA ALA A 231 6.53 3.20 13.06
C ALA A 231 6.00 4.13 14.15
N LEU A 232 4.88 4.83 13.91
CA LEU A 232 4.20 5.63 14.93
C LEU A 232 3.74 4.77 16.11
N PHE A 233 3.14 3.61 15.86
CA PHE A 233 2.75 2.66 16.88
C PHE A 233 3.96 2.19 17.71
N ALA A 234 5.04 1.77 17.05
CA ALA A 234 6.26 1.32 17.72
C ALA A 234 6.91 2.43 18.57
N LEU A 235 6.82 3.70 18.14
CA LEU A 235 7.22 4.87 18.93
C LEU A 235 6.31 5.07 20.15
N ALA A 236 4.99 4.98 19.97
CA ALA A 236 3.99 5.16 21.02
C ALA A 236 4.19 4.17 22.18
N VAL A 237 4.38 2.88 21.85
CA VAL A 237 4.58 1.81 22.84
C VAL A 237 6.02 1.70 23.31
N LYS A 238 6.93 2.55 22.82
CA LYS A 238 8.37 2.53 23.11
C LYS A 238 8.98 1.13 22.90
N SER A 239 8.67 0.54 21.75
CA SER A 239 9.05 -0.84 21.43
C SER A 239 10.56 -1.05 21.53
N LYS A 240 10.97 -2.11 22.24
CA LYS A 240 12.39 -2.50 22.37
C LYS A 240 12.95 -3.14 21.09
N HIS A 241 12.09 -3.50 20.14
CA HIS A 241 12.50 -4.15 18.89
C HIS A 241 13.18 -3.20 17.91
N PHE A 242 13.01 -1.88 18.07
CA PHE A 242 13.51 -0.88 17.14
C PHE A 242 14.26 0.23 17.86
N LYS A 243 15.30 0.76 17.21
CA LYS A 243 15.93 2.01 17.68
C LYS A 243 15.01 3.18 17.32
N PRO A 244 14.75 4.14 18.22
CA PRO A 244 13.90 5.30 17.91
C PRO A 244 14.33 6.06 16.67
N ALA A 245 15.63 6.22 16.43
CA ALA A 245 16.17 6.86 15.23
C ALA A 245 15.74 6.17 13.93
N LEU A 246 15.62 4.84 13.92
CA LEU A 246 15.13 4.10 12.76
C LEU A 246 13.65 4.40 12.51
N LEU A 247 12.84 4.40 13.58
CA LEU A 247 11.41 4.68 13.47
C LEU A 247 11.15 6.11 12.96
N TYR A 248 11.90 7.09 13.47
CA TYR A 248 11.83 8.46 12.96
C TYR A 248 12.31 8.58 11.51
N GLY A 249 13.33 7.82 11.12
CA GLY A 249 13.77 7.73 9.74
C GLY A 249 12.69 7.18 8.82
N VAL A 250 12.01 6.09 9.22
CA VAL A 250 10.88 5.52 8.45
C VAL A 250 9.74 6.52 8.34
N VAL A 251 9.32 7.15 9.44
CA VAL A 251 8.28 8.20 9.43
C VAL A 251 8.65 9.34 8.47
N ALA A 252 9.91 9.78 8.47
CA ALA A 252 10.38 10.83 7.58
C ALA A 252 10.37 10.40 6.11
N VAL A 253 10.84 9.20 5.81
CA VAL A 253 10.86 8.62 4.45
C VAL A 253 9.45 8.44 3.91
N ASP A 254 8.53 7.91 4.71
CA ASP A 254 7.13 7.72 4.33
C ASP A 254 6.43 9.08 4.10
N PHE A 255 6.68 10.05 5.00
CA PHE A 255 6.18 11.41 4.85
C PHE A 255 6.69 12.07 3.56
N LEU A 256 7.99 11.99 3.29
CA LEU A 256 8.60 12.57 2.09
C LEU A 256 8.11 11.89 0.81
N SER A 257 7.90 10.57 0.83
CA SER A 257 7.30 9.84 -0.31
C SER A 257 5.91 10.39 -0.63
N VAL A 258 5.07 10.54 0.38
CA VAL A 258 3.72 11.10 0.21
C VAL A 258 3.77 12.56 -0.23
N PHE A 259 4.65 13.37 0.35
CA PHE A 259 4.81 14.76 -0.01
C PHE A 259 5.21 14.92 -1.49
N LEU A 260 6.22 14.17 -1.94
CA LEU A 260 6.69 14.20 -3.32
C LEU A 260 5.67 13.62 -4.33
N SER A 261 4.64 12.89 -3.87
CA SER A 261 3.58 12.38 -4.76
C SER A 261 2.60 13.48 -5.19
N ALA A 262 2.66 14.66 -4.54
CA ALA A 262 1.76 15.80 -4.79
C ALA A 262 0.25 15.45 -4.67
N THR A 263 -0.09 14.40 -3.92
CA THR A 263 -1.47 13.96 -3.68
C THR A 263 -2.06 14.60 -2.42
N ARG A 264 -2.84 15.68 -2.60
CA ARG A 264 -3.42 16.51 -1.51
C ARG A 264 -4.03 15.69 -0.37
N GLY A 265 -4.88 14.70 -0.67
CA GLY A 265 -5.55 13.90 0.35
C GLY A 265 -4.59 13.11 1.24
N TRP A 266 -3.55 12.51 0.66
CA TRP A 266 -2.54 11.78 1.44
C TRP A 266 -1.67 12.73 2.25
N MET A 267 -1.25 13.86 1.67
CA MET A 267 -0.47 14.88 2.37
C MET A 267 -1.22 15.41 3.60
N ILE A 268 -2.50 15.77 3.46
CA ILE A 268 -3.33 16.22 4.59
C ILE A 268 -3.47 15.11 5.64
N GLY A 269 -3.83 13.90 5.22
CA GLY A 269 -4.08 12.79 6.15
C GLY A 269 -2.84 12.40 6.98
N ILE A 270 -1.69 12.26 6.32
CA ILE A 270 -0.43 11.93 6.99
C ILE A 270 0.08 13.10 7.83
N THR A 271 -0.02 14.34 7.36
CA THR A 271 0.40 15.51 8.15
C THR A 271 -0.46 15.65 9.41
N LEU A 272 -1.79 15.58 9.27
CA LEU A 272 -2.70 15.64 10.41
C LEU A 272 -2.43 14.51 11.41
N THR A 273 -2.23 13.29 10.92
CA THR A 273 -1.89 12.14 11.77
C THR A 273 -0.58 12.38 12.53
N LEU A 274 0.45 12.89 11.86
CA LEU A 274 1.73 13.20 12.49
C LEU A 274 1.57 14.28 13.57
N LEU A 275 0.82 15.33 13.28
CA LEU A 275 0.53 16.41 14.23
C LEU A 275 -0.21 15.88 15.46
N LEU A 276 -1.29 15.12 15.27
CA LEU A 276 -2.04 14.51 16.36
C LEU A 276 -1.16 13.56 17.18
N PHE A 277 -0.30 12.77 16.53
CA PHE A 277 0.67 11.93 17.21
C PHE A 277 1.63 12.75 18.08
N ILE A 278 2.21 13.82 17.55
CA ILE A 278 3.15 14.69 18.30
C ILE A 278 2.47 15.34 19.50
N LEU A 279 1.24 15.85 19.31
CA LEU A 279 0.48 16.55 20.34
C LEU A 279 0.01 15.60 21.45
N TYR A 280 -0.62 14.49 21.09
CA TYR A 280 -1.33 13.63 22.05
C TYR A 280 -0.53 12.41 22.52
N VAL A 281 0.32 11.82 21.66
CA VAL A 281 1.02 10.57 21.94
C VAL A 281 2.46 10.84 22.41
N ALA A 282 3.23 11.58 21.62
CA ALA A 282 4.57 12.00 22.00
C ALA A 282 4.57 13.05 23.12
N ARG A 283 3.41 13.69 23.38
CA ARG A 283 3.18 14.72 24.40
C ARG A 283 4.23 15.83 24.35
N ILE A 284 4.48 16.37 23.14
CA ILE A 284 5.45 17.44 22.86
C ILE A 284 6.75 17.27 23.67
N GLN A 285 7.38 16.10 23.58
CA GLN A 285 8.76 15.99 24.05
C GLN A 285 9.66 16.73 23.06
N ILE A 286 10.02 17.98 23.39
CA ILE A 286 10.80 18.89 22.53
C ILE A 286 11.99 18.17 21.90
N ALA A 287 12.73 17.37 22.66
CA ALA A 287 13.87 16.60 22.16
C ALA A 287 13.51 15.55 21.10
N GLN A 288 12.35 14.90 21.21
CA GLN A 288 11.88 13.90 20.24
C GLN A 288 11.33 14.57 18.98
N THR A 289 10.49 15.60 19.15
CA THR A 289 9.97 16.40 18.05
C THR A 289 11.10 17.05 17.25
N ALA A 290 12.10 17.62 17.94
CA ALA A 290 13.27 18.20 17.31
C ALA A 290 14.04 17.16 16.47
N ARG A 291 14.18 15.91 16.93
CA ARG A 291 14.85 14.87 16.13
C ARG A 291 14.11 14.58 14.82
N VAL A 292 12.79 14.48 14.84
CA VAL A 292 11.99 14.28 13.61
C VAL A 292 12.17 15.46 12.67
N MET A 293 12.02 16.68 13.20
CA MET A 293 12.17 17.90 12.41
C MET A 293 13.58 18.04 11.84
N ILE A 294 14.62 17.74 12.60
CA ILE A 294 16.01 17.76 12.13
C ILE A 294 16.21 16.75 11.00
N ILE A 295 15.71 15.51 11.13
CA ILE A 295 15.83 14.50 10.07
C ILE A 295 15.08 14.96 8.81
N LEU A 296 13.86 15.48 8.96
CA LEU A 296 13.08 16.01 7.84
C LEU A 296 13.76 17.21 7.17
N VAL A 297 14.35 18.13 7.94
CA VAL A 297 15.06 19.31 7.40
C VAL A 297 16.35 18.88 6.69
N ILE A 298 17.13 17.96 7.25
CA ILE A 298 18.36 17.47 6.61
C ILE A 298 18.01 16.73 5.30
N LEU A 299 17.08 15.77 5.36
CA LEU A 299 16.68 15.03 4.17
C LEU A 299 16.04 15.96 3.13
N GLY A 300 15.10 16.81 3.54
CA GLY A 300 14.44 17.77 2.68
C GLY A 300 15.42 18.76 2.05
N GLY A 301 16.41 19.25 2.81
CA GLY A 301 17.45 20.15 2.31
C GLY A 301 18.34 19.50 1.25
N ILE A 302 18.74 18.23 1.46
CA ILE A 302 19.49 17.45 0.47
C ILE A 302 18.66 17.25 -0.81
N LEU A 303 17.37 16.96 -0.67
CA LEU A 303 16.48 16.80 -1.82
C LEU A 303 16.30 18.11 -2.58
N TYR A 304 16.13 19.22 -1.87
CA TYR A 304 15.91 20.54 -2.44
C TYR A 304 17.12 21.08 -3.21
N SER A 305 18.33 20.54 -3.01
CA SER A 305 19.49 20.93 -3.81
C SER A 305 19.42 20.46 -5.27
N PHE A 306 18.55 19.49 -5.60
CA PHE A 306 18.34 19.03 -6.98
C PHE A 306 17.27 19.90 -7.67
N PRO A 307 17.58 20.56 -8.81
CA PRO A 307 16.64 21.51 -9.44
C PRO A 307 15.27 20.92 -9.76
N ILE A 308 15.23 19.68 -10.26
CA ILE A 308 13.99 18.99 -10.63
C ILE A 308 13.15 18.59 -9.40
N VAL A 309 13.82 18.20 -8.31
CA VAL A 309 13.15 17.89 -7.05
C VAL A 309 12.63 19.16 -6.39
N ARG A 310 13.38 20.26 -6.46
CA ARG A 310 12.93 21.59 -6.03
C ARG A 310 11.67 22.02 -6.78
N LEU A 311 11.62 21.84 -8.10
CA LEU A 311 10.42 22.12 -8.89
C LEU A 311 9.23 21.28 -8.41
N GLN A 312 9.43 19.97 -8.21
CA GLN A 312 8.38 19.08 -7.69
C GLN A 312 7.92 19.47 -6.27
N VAL A 313 8.83 19.90 -5.40
CA VAL A 313 8.50 20.42 -4.06
C VAL A 313 7.64 21.67 -4.17
N ASN A 314 8.05 22.64 -5.00
CA ASN A 314 7.29 23.88 -5.21
C ASN A 314 5.90 23.58 -5.77
N ASN A 315 5.80 22.71 -6.78
CA ASN A 315 4.53 22.27 -7.35
C ASN A 315 3.65 21.56 -6.30
N SER A 316 4.25 20.79 -5.39
CA SER A 316 3.51 20.12 -4.30
C SER A 316 2.98 21.13 -3.27
N VAL A 317 3.77 22.16 -2.93
CA VAL A 317 3.36 23.26 -2.04
C VAL A 317 2.26 24.11 -2.67
N GLU A 318 2.41 24.51 -3.93
CA GLU A 318 1.40 25.29 -4.65
C GLU A 318 0.06 24.56 -4.71
N ARG A 319 0.10 23.24 -4.96
CA ARG A 319 -1.09 22.40 -4.88
C ARG A 319 -1.69 22.34 -3.47
N MET A 320 -0.91 22.45 -2.41
CA MET A 320 -1.47 22.57 -1.06
C MET A 320 -2.12 23.94 -0.86
N MET A 321 -1.51 25.02 -1.38
CA MET A 321 -2.05 26.38 -1.29
C MET A 321 -3.38 26.56 -2.03
N THR A 322 -3.62 25.83 -3.13
CA THR A 322 -4.97 25.84 -3.76
C THR A 322 -6.11 25.31 -2.87
N LEU A 323 -5.83 24.73 -1.69
CA LEU A 323 -6.85 24.45 -0.67
C LEU A 323 -7.38 25.73 -0.02
N GLU A 324 -6.61 26.82 -0.03
CA GLU A 324 -7.04 28.14 0.41
C GLU A 324 -8.17 28.66 -0.46
N ALA A 325 -8.06 28.52 -1.80
CA ALA A 325 -9.15 28.83 -2.72
C ALA A 325 -10.44 28.04 -2.40
N LEU A 326 -10.32 26.79 -1.93
CA LEU A 326 -11.46 26.01 -1.46
C LEU A 326 -12.05 26.56 -0.16
N ALA A 327 -11.21 26.99 0.78
CA ALA A 327 -11.63 27.61 2.03
C ALA A 327 -12.28 29.00 1.80
N GLU A 328 -11.86 29.69 0.75
CA GLU A 328 -12.41 30.96 0.26
C GLU A 328 -13.72 30.79 -0.54
N GLY A 329 -14.15 29.55 -0.78
CA GLY A 329 -15.45 29.24 -1.39
C GLY A 329 -15.40 28.84 -2.86
N ASP A 330 -14.22 28.76 -3.50
CA ASP A 330 -14.07 28.20 -4.83
C ASP A 330 -14.00 26.67 -4.78
N VAL A 331 -15.16 26.03 -4.98
CA VAL A 331 -15.31 24.57 -5.04
C VAL A 331 -14.52 23.91 -6.18
N THR A 332 -14.07 24.67 -7.17
CA THR A 332 -13.22 24.17 -8.27
C THR A 332 -11.74 24.19 -7.91
N ALA A 333 -11.36 24.89 -6.83
CA ALA A 333 -9.98 25.16 -6.41
C ALA A 333 -9.10 25.60 -7.58
N GLY A 334 -9.52 26.66 -8.27
CA GLY A 334 -8.89 27.19 -9.48
C GLY A 334 -9.00 26.25 -10.68
N GLY A 335 -10.11 25.53 -10.84
CA GLY A 335 -10.32 24.55 -11.91
C GLY A 335 -9.51 23.25 -11.80
N THR A 336 -8.73 23.08 -10.73
CA THR A 336 -7.87 21.90 -10.54
C THR A 336 -8.59 20.71 -9.91
N LEU A 337 -9.78 20.92 -9.35
CA LEU A 337 -10.49 19.94 -8.52
C LEU A 337 -11.85 19.52 -9.08
N LYS A 338 -11.83 18.96 -10.30
CA LYS A 338 -12.99 18.34 -10.99
C LYS A 338 -13.78 17.31 -10.17
N ARG A 339 -13.21 16.85 -9.05
CA ARG A 339 -13.85 15.87 -8.17
C ARG A 339 -14.98 16.48 -7.36
N LEU A 340 -14.94 17.74 -6.96
CA LEU A 340 -15.96 18.30 -6.06
C LEU A 340 -17.14 18.95 -6.80
N ASP A 341 -16.90 19.49 -7.99
CA ASP A 341 -17.84 20.24 -8.82
C ASP A 341 -18.45 19.38 -9.96
N GLU A 342 -17.68 18.51 -10.62
CA GLU A 342 -18.18 17.70 -11.74
C GLU A 342 -18.49 16.25 -11.34
N ARG A 343 -17.55 15.56 -10.67
CA ARG A 343 -17.65 14.11 -10.43
C ARG A 343 -18.45 13.75 -9.18
N SER A 344 -18.18 14.38 -8.03
CA SER A 344 -18.89 14.09 -6.78
C SER A 344 -20.40 14.35 -6.90
N PRO A 345 -20.88 15.43 -7.52
CA PRO A 345 -22.32 15.63 -7.67
C PRO A 345 -23.00 14.54 -8.50
N LYS A 346 -22.33 14.00 -9.53
CA LYS A 346 -22.83 12.84 -10.30
C LYS A 346 -22.92 11.59 -9.44
N VAL A 347 -21.88 11.29 -8.67
CA VAL A 347 -21.83 10.12 -7.78
C VAL A 347 -22.84 10.24 -6.64
N ILE A 348 -22.91 11.40 -5.97
CA ILE A 348 -23.88 11.69 -4.91
C ILE A 348 -25.31 11.65 -5.47
N GLY A 349 -25.54 12.19 -6.66
CA GLY A 349 -26.84 12.13 -7.33
C GLY A 349 -27.30 10.70 -7.59
N LYS A 350 -26.38 9.79 -7.93
CA LYS A 350 -26.65 8.36 -8.02
C LYS A 350 -26.85 7.73 -6.64
N TRP A 351 -25.98 7.99 -5.67
CA TRP A 351 -26.10 7.47 -4.31
C TRP A 351 -27.43 7.84 -3.65
N LYS A 352 -27.94 9.07 -3.85
CA LYS A 352 -29.25 9.51 -3.35
C LYS A 352 -30.42 8.64 -3.83
N ARG A 353 -30.25 7.89 -4.93
CA ARG A 353 -31.26 6.95 -5.45
C ARG A 353 -31.23 5.58 -4.74
N SER A 354 -30.15 5.28 -4.01
CA SER A 354 -29.93 4.02 -3.28
C SER A 354 -29.10 4.31 -2.03
N VAL A 355 -29.69 4.99 -1.05
CA VAL A 355 -28.98 5.48 0.15
C VAL A 355 -28.53 4.35 1.06
N LEU A 356 -29.40 3.35 1.26
CA LEU A 356 -29.15 2.25 2.19
C LEU A 356 -28.08 1.28 1.69
N THR A 357 -27.95 1.14 0.38
CA THR A 357 -27.24 0.01 -0.21
C THR A 357 -26.25 0.39 -1.31
N GLY A 358 -26.34 1.63 -1.81
CA GLY A 358 -25.50 2.14 -2.87
C GLY A 358 -25.69 1.40 -4.20
N TRP A 359 -24.71 1.61 -5.09
CA TRP A 359 -24.64 0.97 -6.42
C TRP A 359 -23.34 0.17 -6.59
N GLY A 360 -22.51 0.06 -5.54
CA GLY A 360 -21.18 -0.56 -5.61
C GLY A 360 -21.19 -2.07 -5.90
N PHE A 361 -22.36 -2.69 -5.85
CA PHE A 361 -22.62 -4.07 -6.22
C PHE A 361 -23.73 -4.10 -7.29
N SER A 362 -23.64 -3.30 -8.35
CA SER A 362 -24.61 -3.32 -9.46
C SER A 362 -23.88 -3.15 -10.80
N ASP A 363 -24.58 -3.38 -11.91
CA ASP A 363 -24.02 -3.16 -13.24
C ASP A 363 -23.60 -1.70 -13.48
N GLU A 364 -24.16 -0.74 -12.74
CA GLU A 364 -23.74 0.66 -12.77
C GLU A 364 -22.34 0.89 -12.20
N PHE A 365 -21.78 -0.07 -11.46
CA PHE A 365 -20.42 0.02 -10.90
C PHE A 365 -19.39 -0.79 -11.70
N PHE A 366 -19.78 -1.93 -12.27
CA PHE A 366 -18.89 -2.87 -12.96
C PHE A 366 -18.69 -2.52 -14.44
#